data_AF-A0AA97BKV5-F1
#
_entry.id   AF-A0AA97BKV5-F1
#
_cell.length_a   1.000
_cell.length_b   1.000
_cell.length_c   1.000
_cell.angle_alpha   90.00
_cell.angle_beta   90.00
_cell.angle_gamma   90.00
#
_symmetry.space_group_name_H-M   'P 1'
#
loop_
_entity.id
_entity.type
_entity.pdbx_description
1 polymer ?
#
loop_
_entity_poly.entity_id
_entity_poly.type
_entity_poly.pdbx_seq_one_letter_code
_entity_poly.pdbx_strand_id
1 'polypeptide(L)'
;MSVAIKKWGNSQGIVIPSAILKQLGIEVGQRLDISVNNGNLVLSPKKKIRMFSEAYLLDNMNEYNSHSDELAQINDMEIGE
;
A
#
# COMPACT_ATOMS: atom_id res chain seq x y z
N MET A 1 2.69 -21.11 -16.94
CA MET A 1 2.04 -21.48 -15.66
C MET A 1 0.56 -21.23 -15.81
N SER A 2 -0.29 -22.21 -15.51
CA SER A 2 -1.75 -22.09 -15.62
C SER A 2 -2.39 -22.24 -14.24
N VAL A 3 -3.35 -21.39 -13.92
CA VAL A 3 -4.17 -21.46 -12.70
C VAL A 3 -5.63 -21.65 -13.08
N ALA A 4 -6.39 -22.31 -12.20
CA ALA A 4 -7.81 -22.51 -12.38
C ALA A 4 -8.60 -21.64 -11.40
N ILE A 5 -9.76 -21.17 -11.86
CA ILE A 5 -10.73 -20.46 -11.01
C ILE A 5 -11.40 -21.49 -10.09
N LYS A 6 -11.41 -21.23 -8.78
CA LYS A 6 -12.05 -22.04 -7.75
C LYS A 6 -13.21 -21.28 -7.13
N LYS A 7 -14.24 -22.02 -6.69
CA LYS A 7 -15.36 -21.44 -5.94
C LYS A 7 -14.98 -21.29 -4.46
N TRP A 8 -15.18 -20.08 -3.91
CA TRP A 8 -15.02 -19.75 -2.50
C TRP A 8 -16.33 -19.13 -2.00
N GLY A 9 -17.21 -19.97 -1.44
CA GLY A 9 -18.56 -19.54 -1.07
C GLY A 9 -19.35 -19.03 -2.28
N ASN A 10 -19.83 -17.79 -2.21
CA ASN A 10 -20.53 -17.13 -3.32
C ASN A 10 -19.58 -16.50 -4.36
N SER A 11 -18.28 -16.48 -4.10
CA SER A 11 -17.28 -15.84 -4.95
C SER A 11 -16.44 -16.87 -5.70
N GLN A 12 -15.66 -16.36 -6.65
CA GLN A 12 -14.65 -17.12 -7.38
C GLN A 12 -13.28 -16.53 -7.11
N GLY A 13 -12.27 -17.39 -6.98
CA GLY A 13 -10.90 -16.98 -6.66
C GLY A 13 -9.87 -17.78 -7.44
N ILE A 14 -8.66 -17.25 -7.50
CA ILE A 14 -7.48 -17.94 -8.03
C ILE A 14 -6.43 -18.07 -6.92
N VAL A 15 -5.64 -19.13 -6.97
CA VAL A 15 -4.47 -19.27 -6.11
C VAL A 15 -3.29 -18.65 -6.83
N ILE A 16 -2.72 -17.58 -6.25
CA ILE A 16 -1.53 -16.92 -6.78
C ILE A 16 -0.31 -17.56 -6.11
N PRO A 17 0.63 -18.16 -6.85
CA PRO A 17 1.84 -18.73 -6.28
C PRO A 17 2.70 -17.68 -5.59
N SER A 18 3.32 -18.05 -4.46
CA SER A 18 4.16 -17.15 -3.66
C SER A 18 5.34 -16.57 -4.42
N ALA A 19 5.88 -17.30 -5.39
CA ALA A 19 6.95 -16.82 -6.28
C ALA A 19 6.53 -15.57 -7.08
N ILE A 20 5.29 -15.51 -7.56
CA ILE A 20 4.76 -14.36 -8.31
C ILE A 20 4.55 -13.16 -7.38
N LEU A 21 4.04 -13.39 -6.17
CA LEU A 21 3.88 -12.33 -5.16
C LEU A 21 5.23 -11.69 -4.81
N LYS A 22 6.27 -12.51 -4.62
CA LYS A 22 7.65 -12.03 -4.36
C LYS A 22 8.20 -11.22 -5.53
N GLN A 23 8.01 -11.67 -6.77
CA GLN A 23 8.45 -10.92 -7.96
C GLN A 23 7.77 -9.55 -8.07
N LEU A 24 6.53 -9.43 -7.62
CA LEU A 24 5.77 -8.17 -7.61
C LEU A 24 6.02 -7.32 -6.35
N GLY A 25 6.75 -7.82 -5.35
CA GLY A 25 6.94 -7.14 -4.07
C GLY A 25 5.64 -6.98 -3.27
N ILE A 26 4.69 -7.90 -3.45
CA ILE A 26 3.36 -7.84 -2.83
C ILE A 26 3.31 -8.83 -1.66
N GLU A 27 2.76 -8.38 -0.54
CA GLU A 27 2.55 -9.20 0.65
C GLU A 27 1.09 -9.65 0.81
N VAL A 28 0.89 -10.75 1.53
CA VAL A 28 -0.46 -11.23 1.88
C VAL A 28 -1.17 -10.18 2.71
N GLY A 29 -2.39 -9.81 2.31
CA GLY A 29 -3.18 -8.76 2.97
C GLY A 29 -3.07 -7.38 2.32
N GLN A 30 -2.14 -7.17 1.38
CA GLN A 30 -2.15 -5.96 0.56
C GLN A 30 -3.40 -5.91 -0.33
N ARG A 31 -3.92 -4.69 -0.54
CA ARG A 31 -5.06 -4.45 -1.42
C ARG A 31 -4.59 -4.32 -2.86
N LEU A 32 -5.30 -4.98 -3.77
CA LEU A 32 -5.11 -4.87 -5.21
C LEU A 32 -6.35 -4.24 -5.83
N ASP A 33 -6.15 -3.43 -6.87
CA ASP A 33 -7.22 -3.00 -7.76
C ASP A 33 -7.32 -4.00 -8.92
N ILE A 34 -8.56 -4.31 -9.29
CA ILE A 34 -8.91 -5.28 -10.33
C ILE A 34 -9.58 -4.54 -11.49
N SER A 35 -9.12 -4.78 -12.72
CA SER A 35 -9.67 -4.17 -13.93
C SER A 35 -9.65 -5.15 -15.09
N VAL A 36 -10.47 -4.88 -16.11
CA VAL A 36 -10.45 -5.64 -17.37
C VAL A 36 -9.91 -4.72 -18.47
N ASN A 37 -8.82 -5.14 -19.11
CA ASN A 37 -8.21 -4.40 -20.22
C ASN A 37 -7.90 -5.36 -21.36
N ASN A 38 -8.43 -5.08 -22.55
CA ASN A 38 -8.23 -5.89 -23.76
C ASN A 38 -8.55 -7.38 -23.56
N GLY A 39 -9.63 -7.68 -22.84
CA GLY A 39 -10.03 -9.06 -22.51
C GLY A 39 -9.19 -9.74 -21.43
N ASN A 40 -8.19 -9.05 -20.87
CA ASN A 40 -7.34 -9.56 -19.81
C ASN A 40 -7.79 -9.03 -18.45
N LEU A 41 -7.75 -9.89 -17.43
CA LEU A 41 -7.89 -9.48 -16.04
C LEU A 41 -6.55 -8.93 -15.54
N VAL A 42 -6.52 -7.64 -15.22
CA VAL A 42 -5.34 -6.95 -14.72
C VAL A 42 -5.50 -6.67 -13.23
N LEU A 43 -4.56 -7.20 -12.44
CA LEU A 43 -4.43 -6.96 -11.01
C LEU A 43 -3.24 -6.03 -10.77
N SER A 44 -3.44 -4.96 -10.00
CA SER A 44 -2.40 -3.98 -9.71
C SER A 44 -2.36 -3.63 -8.22
N PRO A 45 -1.17 -3.44 -7.61
CA PRO A 45 -1.08 -2.97 -6.23
C PRO A 45 -1.81 -1.64 -6.05
N LYS A 46 -2.69 -1.57 -5.06
CA LYS A 46 -3.39 -0.33 -4.74
C LYS A 46 -2.42 0.64 -4.06
N LYS A 47 -1.77 1.50 -4.84
CA LYS A 47 -0.95 2.59 -4.29
C LYS A 47 -1.88 3.63 -3.65
N LYS A 48 -1.96 3.64 -2.32
CA LYS A 48 -2.51 4.80 -1.60
C LYS A 48 -1.47 5.92 -1.63
N ILE A 49 -1.38 6.64 -2.75
CA ILE A 49 -0.66 7.91 -2.75
C ILE A 49 -1.60 8.90 -2.06
N ARG A 50 -1.41 9.11 -0.76
CA ARG A 50 -1.97 10.30 -0.11
C ARG A 50 -1.03 11.45 -0.46
N MET A 51 -1.41 12.21 -1.47
CA MET A 51 -0.71 13.44 -1.81
C MET A 51 -1.29 14.54 -0.93
N PHE A 52 -0.43 15.12 -0.09
CA PHE A 52 -0.77 16.26 0.73
C PHE A 52 0.00 17.47 0.20
N SER A 53 -0.65 18.62 0.11
CA SER A 53 0.07 19.88 -0.09
C SER A 53 0.63 20.38 1.23
N GLU A 54 1.68 21.20 1.18
CA GLU A 54 2.19 21.90 2.37
C GLU A 54 1.07 22.66 3.09
N ALA A 55 0.27 23.42 2.33
CA ALA A 55 -0.88 24.14 2.87
C ALA A 55 -1.89 23.21 3.58
N TYR A 56 -2.13 21.99 3.06
CA TYR A 56 -2.98 21.00 3.73
C TYR A 56 -2.36 20.48 5.03
N LEU A 57 -1.04 20.25 5.04
CA LEU A 57 -0.34 19.75 6.23
C LEU A 57 -0.24 20.80 7.34
N LEU A 58 -0.15 22.07 6.97
CA LEU A 58 -0.12 23.21 7.89
C LEU A 58 -1.52 23.67 8.33
N ASP A 59 -2.58 23.15 7.72
CA ASP A 59 -3.95 23.53 8.06
C ASP A 59 -4.26 23.18 9.51
N ASN A 60 -4.80 24.15 10.26
CA ASN A 60 -5.06 24.06 11.70
C ASN A 60 -3.84 23.77 12.60
N MET A 61 -2.61 23.94 12.11
CA MET A 61 -1.42 23.90 12.97
C MET A 61 -1.40 25.15 13.87
N ASN A 62 -1.17 24.96 15.17
CA ASN A 62 -1.13 25.99 16.19
C ASN A 62 -0.02 25.68 17.23
N GLU A 63 0.24 26.63 18.12
CA GLU A 63 1.30 26.51 19.13
C GLU A 63 1.17 25.24 19.99
N TYR A 64 -0.05 24.79 20.28
CA TYR A 64 -0.31 23.60 21.11
C TYR A 64 -0.11 22.27 20.38
N ASN A 65 -0.42 22.18 19.07
CA ASN A 65 -0.31 20.93 18.30
C ASN A 65 0.95 20.86 17.41
N SER A 66 1.75 21.93 17.40
CA SER A 66 3.01 22.01 16.66
C SER A 66 4.17 21.29 17.35
N HIS A 67 4.01 20.84 18.60
CA HIS A 67 5.06 20.22 19.43
C HIS A 67 6.35 21.06 19.44
N SER A 68 6.22 22.40 19.41
CA SER A 68 7.34 23.35 19.29
C SER A 68 8.34 23.28 20.46
N ASP A 69 7.92 22.72 21.58
CA ASP A 69 8.67 22.50 22.81
C ASP A 69 9.30 21.08 22.91
N GLU A 70 8.98 20.17 21.99
CA GLU A 70 9.54 18.83 21.94
C GLU A 70 10.71 18.75 20.94
N LEU A 71 11.87 18.31 21.42
CA LEU A 71 12.97 17.94 20.53
C LEU A 71 12.72 16.52 20.02
N ALA A 72 12.68 16.34 18.71
CA ALA A 72 12.62 15.02 18.09
C ALA A 72 13.82 14.18 18.57
N GLN A 73 13.54 12.99 19.09
CA GLN A 73 14.60 12.03 19.38
C GLN A 73 15.07 11.42 18.06
N ILE A 74 16.34 11.64 17.74
CA ILE A 74 16.97 11.11 16.54
C ILE A 74 17.01 9.58 16.67
N ASN A 75 16.52 8.89 15.66
CA ASN A 75 16.56 7.41 15.61
C ASN A 75 17.94 6.96 15.11
N ASP A 76 18.41 5.79 15.57
CA ASP A 76 19.64 5.13 15.13
C ASP A 76 19.75 5.01 13.59
N MET A 77 18.62 4.84 12.89
CA MET A 77 18.59 4.82 11.42
C MET A 77 18.97 6.17 10.76
N GLU A 78 18.78 7.30 11.46
CA GLU A 78 19.07 8.64 10.94
C GLU A 78 20.54 9.04 11.13
N ILE A 79 21.25 8.36 12.05
CA ILE A 79 22.70 8.53 12.29
C ILE A 79 23.56 7.53 11.51
N GLY A 80 22.93 6.57 10.82
CA GLY A 80 23.62 5.62 9.93
C GLY A 80 24.26 4.43 10.64
N GLU A 81 23.73 4.03 11.80
CA GLU A 81 24.02 2.73 12.44
C GLU A 81 23.05 1.63 11.98
#